data_AF-S4R9R0-F1
#
_entry.id   AF-S4R9R0-F1
#
_cell.length_a   1.000
_cell.length_b   1.000
_cell.length_c   1.000
_cell.angle_alpha   90.00
_cell.angle_beta   90.00
_cell.angle_gamma   90.00
#
_symmetry.space_group_name_H-M   'P 1'
#
loop_
_entity.id
_entity.type
_entity.pdbx_description
1 polymer ?
#
loop_
_entity_poly.entity_id
_entity_poly.type
_entity_poly.pdbx_seq_one_letter_code
_entity_poly.pdbx_strand_id
1 'polypeptide(L)'
;QWLECAETMRRLVHVTGPFPRLHARLRCGLVCAELRRELAAHGLAWAACPQEAHRAIESDIRAVANILAFPGTKRYMLGDRPGATDACVFAHLSIALWLLPGSRPHQLLTEELPSLVAFCHRMRKRYWPEWLPDGDD
;
A
#
# COMPACT_ATOMS: atom_id res chain seq x y z
N GLN A 1 -7.09 1.61 19.39
CA GLN A 1 -7.42 1.79 17.96
C GLN A 1 -6.62 0.89 17.03
N TRP A 2 -5.30 1.07 16.81
CA TRP A 2 -4.53 0.22 15.87
C TRP A 2 -4.39 -1.25 16.31
N LEU A 3 -4.10 -1.49 17.59
CA LEU A 3 -4.05 -2.83 18.18
C LEU A 3 -5.42 -3.53 18.14
N GLU A 4 -6.51 -2.77 18.27
CA GLU A 4 -7.87 -3.31 18.16
C GLU A 4 -8.24 -3.66 16.71
N CYS A 5 -7.84 -2.83 15.73
CA CYS A 5 -7.99 -3.16 14.32
C CYS A 5 -7.18 -4.41 13.96
N ALA A 6 -5.93 -4.51 14.42
CA ALA A 6 -5.08 -5.67 14.19
C ALA A 6 -5.67 -6.95 14.83
N GLU A 7 -6.15 -6.87 16.07
CA GLU A 7 -6.78 -8.01 16.76
C GLU A 7 -8.11 -8.42 16.08
N THR A 8 -8.88 -7.44 15.59
CA THR A 8 -10.10 -7.67 14.81
C THR A 8 -9.79 -8.37 13.49
N MET A 9 -8.76 -7.90 12.77
CA MET A 9 -8.33 -8.51 11.51
C MET A 9 -7.79 -9.93 11.75
N ARG A 10 -7.03 -10.13 12.83
CA ARG A 10 -6.53 -11.44 13.27
C ARG A 10 -7.67 -12.42 13.57
N ARG A 11 -8.74 -11.96 14.24
CA ARG A 11 -9.95 -12.77 14.49
C ARG A 11 -10.75 -13.08 13.22
N LEU A 12 -10.75 -12.18 12.24
CA LEU A 12 -11.39 -12.40 10.95
C LEU A 12 -10.64 -13.43 10.09
N VAL A 13 -9.30 -13.44 10.18
CA VAL A 13 -8.41 -14.35 9.45
C VAL A 13 -8.33 -15.73 10.11
N HIS A 14 -8.31 -15.83 11.44
CA HIS A 14 -8.32 -17.11 12.13
C HIS A 14 -9.73 -17.70 12.22
N VAL A 15 -9.97 -18.72 11.39
CA VAL A 15 -11.16 -19.56 11.47
C VAL A 15 -10.93 -20.67 12.49
N THR A 16 -11.43 -20.48 13.71
CA THR A 16 -11.51 -21.56 14.72
C THR A 16 -12.90 -22.21 14.66
N GLY A 17 -12.99 -23.48 14.27
CA GLY A 17 -14.25 -24.23 14.21
C GLY A 17 -14.17 -25.50 13.35
N PRO A 18 -15.21 -26.36 13.38
CA PRO A 18 -15.27 -27.52 12.50
C PRO A 18 -15.36 -27.09 11.03
N PHE A 19 -14.71 -27.85 10.14
CA PHE A 19 -14.64 -27.59 8.69
C PHE A 19 -14.03 -26.23 8.29
N PRO A 20 -12.78 -25.94 8.70
CA PRO A 20 -12.14 -24.64 8.49
C PRO A 20 -12.05 -24.23 7.02
N ARG A 21 -11.95 -25.19 6.09
CA ARG A 21 -11.89 -24.92 4.64
C ARG A 21 -13.22 -24.40 4.07
N LEU A 22 -14.35 -24.95 4.50
CA LEU A 22 -15.67 -24.53 4.02
C LEU A 22 -16.01 -23.14 4.57
N HIS A 23 -15.82 -22.96 5.88
CA HIS A 23 -16.07 -21.67 6.51
C HIS A 23 -15.13 -20.56 5.99
N ALA A 24 -13.85 -20.87 5.75
CA ALA A 24 -12.94 -19.93 5.11
C ALA A 24 -13.41 -19.55 3.69
N ARG A 25 -13.89 -20.51 2.88
CA ARG A 25 -14.43 -20.22 1.53
C ARG A 25 -15.67 -19.34 1.57
N LEU A 26 -16.64 -19.65 2.45
CA LEU A 26 -17.87 -18.86 2.59
C LEU A 26 -17.55 -17.44 3.07
N ARG A 27 -16.71 -17.30 4.09
CA ARG A 27 -16.30 -15.98 4.62
C ARG A 27 -15.52 -15.18 3.58
N CYS A 28 -14.57 -15.81 2.89
CA CYS A 28 -13.83 -15.18 1.79
C CYS A 28 -14.80 -14.71 0.70
N GLY A 29 -15.77 -15.53 0.30
CA GLY A 29 -16.82 -15.16 -0.65
C GLY A 29 -17.62 -13.94 -0.22
N LEU A 30 -18.07 -13.89 1.05
CA LEU A 30 -18.82 -12.76 1.60
C LEU A 30 -17.97 -11.48 1.67
N VAL A 31 -16.74 -11.57 2.16
CA VAL A 31 -15.82 -10.43 2.24
C VAL A 31 -15.49 -9.90 0.84
N CYS A 32 -15.20 -10.79 -0.11
CA CYS A 32 -14.94 -10.40 -1.50
C CYS A 32 -16.17 -9.77 -2.17
N ALA A 33 -17.38 -10.27 -1.88
CA ALA A 33 -18.60 -9.70 -2.41
C ALA A 33 -18.83 -8.28 -1.87
N GLU A 34 -18.64 -8.08 -0.57
CA GLU A 34 -18.78 -6.78 0.07
C GLU A 34 -17.72 -5.78 -0.42
N LEU A 35 -16.45 -6.21 -0.52
CA LEU A 35 -15.40 -5.39 -1.11
C LEU A 35 -15.74 -4.98 -2.54
N ARG A 36 -16.22 -5.90 -3.38
CA ARG A 36 -16.62 -5.57 -4.76
C ARG A 36 -17.77 -4.57 -4.79
N ARG A 37 -18.75 -4.71 -3.90
CA ARG A 37 -19.91 -3.81 -3.79
C ARG A 37 -19.45 -2.40 -3.41
N GLU A 38 -18.59 -2.29 -2.40
CA GLU A 38 -18.03 -1.02 -1.95
C GLU A 38 -17.12 -0.39 -3.01
N LEU A 39 -16.25 -1.18 -3.66
CA LEU A 39 -15.40 -0.69 -4.75
C LEU A 39 -16.26 -0.15 -5.92
N ALA A 40 -17.31 -0.86 -6.30
CA ALA A 40 -18.22 -0.38 -7.35
C ALA A 40 -18.94 0.92 -6.94
N ALA A 41 -19.38 1.03 -5.69
CA ALA A 41 -20.02 2.24 -5.16
C ALA A 41 -19.09 3.47 -5.20
N HIS A 42 -17.78 3.26 -5.01
CA HIS A 42 -16.76 4.31 -5.12
C HIS A 42 -16.27 4.55 -6.57
N GLY A 43 -16.91 3.94 -7.58
CA GLY A 43 -16.51 4.08 -8.98
C GLY A 43 -15.25 3.29 -9.36
N LEU A 44 -14.79 2.39 -8.48
CA LEU A 44 -13.61 1.53 -8.67
C LEU A 44 -14.00 0.13 -9.18
N ALA A 45 -15.07 0.04 -9.98
CA ALA A 45 -15.51 -1.23 -10.56
C ALA A 45 -14.43 -1.90 -11.43
N TRP A 46 -13.49 -1.13 -11.97
CA TRP A 46 -12.31 -1.62 -12.69
C TRP A 46 -11.46 -2.59 -11.85
N ALA A 47 -11.52 -2.50 -10.51
CA ALA A 47 -10.81 -3.41 -9.62
C ALA A 47 -11.30 -4.86 -9.71
N ALA A 48 -12.48 -5.10 -10.31
CA ALA A 48 -12.97 -6.45 -10.60
C ALA A 48 -12.19 -7.14 -11.75
N CYS A 49 -11.53 -6.37 -12.61
CA CYS A 49 -10.67 -6.85 -13.68
C CYS A 49 -9.20 -6.74 -13.26
N PRO A 50 -8.47 -7.85 -13.03
CA PRO A 50 -7.08 -7.78 -12.55
C PRO A 50 -6.16 -6.95 -13.45
N GLN A 51 -6.32 -7.03 -14.78
CA GLN A 51 -5.49 -6.31 -15.73
C GLN A 51 -5.74 -4.80 -15.70
N GLU A 52 -7.00 -4.37 -15.62
CA GLU A 52 -7.34 -2.96 -15.45
C GLU A 52 -6.86 -2.46 -14.10
N ALA A 53 -6.98 -3.30 -13.06
CA ALA A 53 -6.50 -2.97 -11.74
C ALA A 53 -4.99 -2.74 -11.69
N HIS A 54 -4.22 -3.60 -12.33
CA HIS A 54 -2.78 -3.43 -12.44
C HIS A 54 -2.45 -2.13 -13.18
N ARG A 55 -3.13 -1.84 -14.31
CA ARG A 55 -2.90 -0.60 -15.07
C ARG A 55 -3.22 0.66 -14.26
N ALA A 56 -4.33 0.67 -13.53
CA ALA A 56 -4.73 1.79 -12.69
C ALA A 56 -3.70 2.03 -11.57
N ILE A 57 -3.30 0.97 -10.86
CA ILE A 57 -2.29 1.05 -9.79
C ILE A 57 -0.94 1.54 -10.35
N GLU A 58 -0.49 1.01 -11.48
CA GLU A 58 0.76 1.46 -12.11
C GLU A 58 0.68 2.93 -12.54
N SER A 59 -0.47 3.36 -13.09
CA SER A 59 -0.73 4.75 -13.46
C SER A 59 -0.66 5.66 -12.23
N ASP A 60 -1.30 5.28 -11.12
CA ASP A 60 -1.29 6.06 -9.89
C ASP A 60 0.13 6.19 -9.31
N ILE A 61 0.89 5.10 -9.27
CA ILE A 61 2.29 5.13 -8.81
C ILE A 61 3.14 6.06 -9.68
N ARG A 62 2.98 6.01 -11.01
CA ARG A 62 3.69 6.91 -11.93
C ARG A 62 3.25 8.37 -11.76
N ALA A 63 1.97 8.63 -11.51
CA ALA A 63 1.47 9.97 -11.24
C ALA A 63 2.11 10.54 -9.97
N VAL A 64 2.21 9.74 -8.90
CA VAL A 64 2.92 10.13 -7.66
C VAL A 64 4.41 10.41 -7.94
N ALA A 65 5.07 9.59 -8.76
CA ALA A 65 6.45 9.86 -9.17
C ALA A 65 6.59 11.18 -9.93
N ASN A 66 5.66 11.48 -10.84
CA ASN A 66 5.65 12.72 -11.61
C ASN A 66 5.42 13.96 -10.72
N ILE A 67 4.54 13.87 -9.72
CA ILE A 67 4.32 14.93 -8.73
C ILE A 67 5.62 15.22 -7.97
N LEU A 68 6.37 14.18 -7.60
CA LEU A 68 7.65 14.32 -6.91
C LEU A 68 8.77 14.83 -7.83
N ALA A 69 8.74 14.48 -9.12
CA ALA A 69 9.77 14.79 -10.11
C ALA A 69 9.67 16.20 -10.73
N PHE A 70 8.64 16.98 -10.39
CA PHE A 70 8.46 18.33 -10.97
C PHE A 70 9.71 19.22 -10.70
N PRO A 71 10.24 19.96 -11.69
CA PRO A 71 11.55 20.60 -11.60
C PRO A 71 11.61 21.64 -10.47
N GLY A 72 12.60 21.52 -9.58
CA GLY A 72 12.76 22.39 -8.39
C GLY A 72 12.86 21.68 -7.03
N THR A 73 13.28 20.41 -7.00
CA THR A 73 13.70 19.64 -5.81
C THR A 73 12.73 19.65 -4.62
N LYS A 74 11.45 19.35 -4.85
CA LYS A 74 10.54 19.07 -3.74
C LYS A 74 10.98 17.77 -3.06
N ARG A 75 11.39 17.87 -1.80
CA ARG A 75 11.81 16.70 -1.00
C ARG A 75 10.61 15.80 -0.64
N TYR A 76 9.41 16.38 -0.66
CA TYR A 76 8.10 15.81 -0.30
C TYR A 76 7.03 16.26 -1.32
N MET A 77 5.87 15.61 -1.34
CA MET A 77 4.82 15.78 -2.37
C MET A 77 4.39 17.24 -2.54
N LEU A 78 4.32 18.00 -1.44
CA LEU A 78 3.83 19.39 -1.44
C LEU A 78 4.93 20.42 -1.14
N GLY A 79 6.21 20.05 -1.13
CA GLY A 79 7.33 20.98 -0.92
C GLY A 79 8.46 20.41 -0.04
N ASP A 80 8.97 21.23 0.87
CA ASP A 80 10.18 20.91 1.65
C ASP A 80 9.90 20.27 3.01
N ARG A 81 8.66 20.33 3.49
CA ARG A 81 8.24 19.70 4.76
C ARG A 81 7.23 18.58 4.49
N PRO A 82 7.35 17.44 5.19
CA PRO A 82 6.36 16.37 5.10
C PRO A 82 5.02 16.82 5.68
N GLY A 83 3.94 16.50 4.98
CA GLY A 83 2.57 16.73 5.42
C GLY A 83 1.73 15.46 5.49
N ALA A 84 0.42 15.63 5.72
CA ALA A 84 -0.54 14.52 5.74
C ALA A 84 -0.57 13.75 4.40
N THR A 85 -0.39 14.45 3.28
CA THR A 85 -0.30 13.84 1.95
C THR A 85 0.89 12.88 1.86
N ASP A 86 2.06 13.29 2.36
CA ASP A 86 3.25 12.45 2.38
C ASP A 86 3.06 11.22 3.25
N ALA A 87 2.40 11.36 4.40
CA ALA A 87 2.08 10.24 5.28
C ALA A 87 1.15 9.23 4.60
N CYS A 88 0.12 9.70 3.88
CA CYS A 88 -0.80 8.84 3.13
C CYS A 88 -0.08 8.11 1.99
N VAL A 89 0.72 8.83 1.20
CA VAL A 89 1.50 8.23 0.10
C VAL A 89 2.50 7.21 0.64
N PHE A 90 3.21 7.55 1.72
CA PHE A 90 4.12 6.63 2.40
C PHE A 90 3.41 5.37 2.89
N ALA A 91 2.23 5.48 3.50
CA ALA A 91 1.47 4.33 3.99
C ALA A 91 1.15 3.33 2.87
N HIS A 92 0.82 3.80 1.67
CA HIS A 92 0.54 2.92 0.53
C HIS A 92 1.83 2.35 -0.11
N LEU A 93 2.85 3.19 -0.30
CA LEU A 93 4.10 2.76 -0.94
C LEU A 93 4.91 1.79 -0.06
N SER A 94 4.89 1.98 1.26
CA SER A 94 5.57 1.08 2.21
C SER A 94 5.02 -0.34 2.16
N ILE A 95 3.71 -0.52 1.95
CA ILE A 95 3.10 -1.84 1.76
C ILE A 95 3.68 -2.51 0.51
N ALA A 96 3.73 -1.79 -0.62
CA ALA A 96 4.30 -2.31 -1.85
C ALA A 96 5.81 -2.63 -1.72
N LEU A 97 6.57 -1.80 -1.02
CA LEU A 97 8.02 -1.97 -0.88
C LEU A 97 8.41 -3.09 0.08
N TRP A 98 7.80 -3.16 1.27
CA TRP A 98 8.29 -4.02 2.36
C TRP A 98 7.38 -5.21 2.66
N LEU A 99 6.07 -5.11 2.40
CA LEU A 99 5.13 -6.20 2.72
C LEU A 99 4.80 -7.09 1.52
N LEU A 100 5.01 -6.61 0.29
CA LEU A 100 4.68 -7.33 -0.94
C LEU A 100 5.88 -7.50 -1.90
N PRO A 101 7.02 -8.06 -1.42
CA PRO A 101 8.18 -8.27 -2.28
C PRO A 101 7.85 -9.20 -3.44
N GLY A 102 8.39 -8.89 -4.62
CA GLY A 102 8.17 -9.65 -5.87
C GLY A 102 6.83 -9.37 -6.57
N SER A 103 5.97 -8.51 -6.01
CA SER A 103 4.77 -8.04 -6.69
C SER A 103 5.10 -7.06 -7.83
N ARG A 104 4.19 -6.88 -8.79
CA ARG A 104 4.36 -5.89 -9.86
C ARG A 104 4.59 -4.45 -9.35
N PRO A 105 3.85 -3.95 -8.34
CA PRO A 105 4.14 -2.65 -7.73
C PRO A 105 5.53 -2.56 -7.10
N HIS A 106 6.01 -3.64 -6.47
CA HIS A 106 7.37 -3.69 -5.91
C HIS A 106 8.42 -3.51 -7.01
N GLN A 107 8.34 -4.29 -8.09
CA GLN A 107 9.25 -4.19 -9.24
C GLN A 107 9.24 -2.79 -9.86
N LEU A 108 8.05 -2.22 -10.08
CA LEU A 108 7.91 -0.87 -10.61
C LEU A 108 8.66 0.17 -9.76
N LEU A 109 8.56 0.05 -8.43
CA LEU A 109 9.24 0.96 -7.51
C LEU A 109 10.75 0.76 -7.49
N THR A 110 11.23 -0.48 -7.41
CA THR A 110 12.66 -0.78 -7.27
C THR A 110 13.44 -0.62 -8.57
N GLU A 111 12.84 -0.92 -9.73
CA GLU A 111 13.52 -0.95 -11.02
C GLU A 111 13.32 0.35 -11.81
N GLU A 112 12.13 0.96 -11.75
CA GLU A 112 11.79 2.07 -12.63
C GLU A 112 11.69 3.42 -11.90
N LEU A 113 11.34 3.43 -10.60
CA LEU A 113 11.00 4.65 -9.85
C LEU A 113 11.82 4.82 -8.55
N PRO A 114 13.17 4.85 -8.63
CA PRO A 114 14.04 4.93 -7.44
C PRO A 114 13.83 6.22 -6.62
N SER A 115 13.28 7.27 -7.22
CA SER A 115 12.93 8.51 -6.51
C SER A 115 11.87 8.30 -5.43
N LEU A 116 10.88 7.43 -5.68
CA LEU A 116 9.84 7.06 -4.71
C LEU A 116 10.38 6.17 -3.60
N VAL A 117 11.32 5.29 -3.93
CA VAL A 117 12.05 4.48 -2.94
C VAL A 117 12.81 5.41 -2.00
N ALA A 118 13.59 6.35 -2.55
CA ALA A 118 14.31 7.34 -1.76
C ALA A 118 13.37 8.20 -0.88
N PHE A 119 12.19 8.56 -1.39
CA PHE A 119 11.14 9.23 -0.61
C PHE A 119 10.69 8.38 0.58
N CYS A 120 10.40 7.09 0.36
CA CYS A 120 9.98 6.19 1.43
C CYS A 120 11.07 6.00 2.49
N HIS A 121 12.33 5.87 2.08
CA HIS A 121 13.46 5.80 3.02
C HIS A 121 13.61 7.10 3.82
N ARG A 122 13.44 8.28 3.22
CA ARG A 122 13.45 9.56 3.95
C ARG A 122 12.33 9.64 5.00
N MET A 123 11.12 9.25 4.64
CA MET A 123 9.98 9.20 5.56
C MET A 123 10.25 8.21 6.70
N ARG A 124 10.73 7.01 6.39
CA ARG A 124 11.09 6.00 7.40
C ARG A 124 12.17 6.49 8.35
N LYS A 125 13.32 6.98 7.84
CA LYS A 125 14.43 7.49 8.67
C LYS A 125 14.01 8.66 9.58
N ARG A 126 13.06 9.49 9.13
CA ARG A 126 12.60 10.65 9.90
C ARG A 126 11.66 10.29 11.05
N TYR A 127 10.76 9.33 10.84
CA TYR A 127 9.66 9.05 11.77
C TYR A 127 9.78 7.71 12.51
N TRP A 128 10.50 6.75 11.94
CA TRP A 128 10.76 5.42 12.50
C TRP A 128 12.25 5.06 12.36
N PRO A 129 13.17 5.87 12.93
CA PRO A 129 14.59 5.56 12.89
C PRO A 129 14.92 4.20 13.51
N GLU A 130 14.13 3.75 14.49
CA GLU A 130 14.29 2.46 15.16
C GLU A 130 13.97 1.25 14.27
N TRP A 131 13.38 1.46 13.08
CA TRP A 131 13.18 0.40 12.09
C TRP A 131 14.42 0.13 11.25
N LEU A 132 15.45 0.98 11.35
CA LEU A 132 16.72 0.78 10.66
C LEU A 132 17.60 -0.14 11.54
N PRO A 133 18.15 -1.23 10.99
CA PRO A 133 19.21 -1.97 11.67
C PRO A 133 20.40 -1.04 11.91
N ASP A 134 21.15 -1.24 12.99
CA ASP A 134 22.39 -0.52 13.25
C ASP A 134 23.37 -0.76 12.08
N GLY A 135 23.42 0.13 11.10
CA GLY A 135 24.33 0.03 9.94
C GLY A 135 23.82 0.50 8.57
N ASP A 136 22.55 0.85 8.40
CA ASP A 136 22.04 1.46 7.15
C ASP A 136 22.22 3.00 7.17
N ASP A 137 23.48 3.47 7.02
CA ASP A 137 23.84 4.86 6.71
C ASP A 137 24.55 4.99 5.35
#